data_AF-A0AAJ0GVW8-F1
#
_entry.id   AF-A0AAJ0GVW8-F1
#
_cell.length_a   1.000
_cell.length_b   1.000
_cell.length_c   1.000
_cell.angle_alpha   90.00
_cell.angle_beta   90.00
_cell.angle_gamma   90.00
#
_symmetry.space_group_name_H-M   'P 1'
#
loop_
_entity.id
_entity.type
_entity.pdbx_description
1 polymer ?
#
loop_
_entity_poly.entity_id
_entity_poly.type
_entity_poly.pdbx_seq_one_letter_code
_entity_poly.pdbx_strand_id
1 'polypeptide(L)'
;MSVKIGTISGPFVGSAQRQSTAVRAARWLSRFQQDSQQLDAVASEAAESLHPGPVTVVCLSDTHNTNPTSVPDGDILLHAGDLSQYGNFAELQAQLAWLQSQPHPHKVVIAGNHDLILDTAFVAAHPDRELDLAGRRRSDLDRGDVLYLEYEAVDLEIKGKDRSVRISGSPWTPRFGSFAFQYGDGEATWTNAVPDGTDILLTHGPPKGYLDDGGKGCPSLLAELWRSRPKLVAVRSRGQDRPNEAMEGDDPTDEEGHESVDEESKNEDLWFPSWPPPNPRQILADREAYRRRLGYRRYLAPERVFEDSPLFVLYRLYEWIMAHHYINIRNELETFWWTRWLVSSIPDPGEQGDPERYAVLACIPGLIVESFNQRIDHGLRRKEPSAILSLEEQLYWASTPQKYEKEPAWTEEVPPLPDMLHIPHSQPHTEQLASLDDPDADPHFKKKNILAIRPHIHFI
;
A
#
# COMPACT_ATOMS: atom_id res chain seq x y z
N MET A 1 32.25 33.66 -25.97
CA MET A 1 31.23 33.39 -24.95
C MET A 1 31.48 32.00 -24.42
N SER A 2 31.78 31.87 -23.13
CA SER A 2 32.15 30.61 -22.48
C SER A 2 31.29 30.44 -21.23
N VAL A 3 30.74 29.24 -21.09
CA VAL A 3 29.95 28.77 -19.95
C VAL A 3 30.89 28.42 -18.81
N LYS A 4 30.55 28.81 -17.58
CA LYS A 4 31.11 28.20 -16.37
C LYS A 4 30.00 27.79 -15.40
N ILE A 5 30.06 26.51 -15.09
CA ILE A 5 29.36 25.78 -14.03
C ILE A 5 29.93 26.22 -12.67
N GLY A 6 29.07 26.39 -11.67
CA GLY A 6 29.46 26.66 -10.29
C GLY A 6 28.50 26.02 -9.30
N THR A 7 29.00 25.03 -8.57
CA THR A 7 28.35 24.37 -7.43
C THR A 7 28.42 25.29 -6.21
N ILE A 8 27.29 25.56 -5.55
CA ILE A 8 27.24 26.22 -4.23
C ILE A 8 26.77 25.18 -3.22
N SER A 9 27.73 24.50 -2.60
CA SER A 9 27.49 23.64 -1.45
C SER A 9 27.45 24.48 -0.17
N GLY A 10 26.24 24.67 0.37
CA GLY A 10 25.96 25.10 1.75
C GLY A 10 25.83 26.62 1.97
N PRO A 11 24.82 27.08 2.74
CA PRO A 11 24.79 28.44 3.24
C PRO A 11 25.81 28.62 4.38
N PHE A 12 26.75 29.48 4.07
CA PHE A 12 27.73 30.15 4.91
C PHE A 12 27.09 30.92 6.08
N VAL A 13 27.68 30.83 7.29
CA VAL A 13 27.33 31.64 8.48
C VAL A 13 28.45 32.66 8.73
N GLY A 14 28.10 33.93 8.94
CA GLY A 14 29.02 35.04 9.23
C GLY A 14 29.77 34.92 10.56
N SER A 15 30.97 35.50 10.59
CA SER A 15 32.12 35.34 11.52
C SER A 15 31.99 36.10 12.87
N ALA A 16 32.88 36.01 13.89
CA ALA A 16 34.28 35.60 14.01
C ALA A 16 34.67 35.25 15.48
N GLN A 17 35.59 34.28 15.70
CA GLN A 17 36.89 34.45 16.39
C GLN A 17 37.52 33.13 16.88
N ARG A 18 38.83 33.02 16.61
CA ARG A 18 39.89 32.17 17.21
C ARG A 18 39.69 30.64 17.21
N GLN A 19 40.34 29.97 16.25
CA GLN A 19 40.45 28.51 16.20
C GLN A 19 41.40 28.00 17.29
N SER A 20 40.89 27.15 18.18
CA SER A 20 41.67 26.41 19.18
C SER A 20 42.28 25.13 18.58
N THR A 21 43.23 24.54 19.30
CA THR A 21 43.90 23.25 18.99
C THR A 21 42.93 22.10 18.69
N ALA A 22 41.68 22.16 19.16
CA ALA A 22 40.63 21.17 18.86
C ALA A 22 40.27 21.13 17.35
N VAL A 23 40.35 22.25 16.64
CA VAL A 23 40.05 22.32 15.19
C VAL A 23 41.10 21.58 14.35
N ARG A 24 42.35 21.47 14.84
CA ARG A 24 43.42 20.73 14.16
C ARG A 24 43.23 19.21 14.32
N ALA A 25 42.79 18.75 15.49
CA ALA A 25 42.44 17.35 15.72
C ALA A 25 41.20 16.93 14.90
N ALA A 26 40.18 17.80 14.84
CA ALA A 26 38.99 17.56 14.01
C ALA A 26 39.33 17.47 12.50
N ARG A 27 40.28 18.27 11.99
CA ARG A 27 40.75 18.17 10.60
C ARG A 27 41.58 16.92 10.32
N TRP A 28 42.30 16.41 11.32
CA TRP A 28 43.04 15.15 11.19
C TRP A 28 42.08 13.95 11.18
N LEU A 29 41.10 13.91 12.09
CA LEU A 29 40.04 12.90 12.12
C LEU A 29 39.17 12.96 10.86
N SER A 30 38.85 14.16 10.35
CA SER A 30 38.13 14.36 9.09
C SER A 30 38.89 13.84 7.87
N ARG A 31 40.23 13.88 7.87
CA ARG A 31 41.05 13.29 6.81
C ARG A 31 41.05 11.76 6.86
N PHE A 32 41.12 11.17 8.05
CA PHE A 32 40.96 9.72 8.21
C PHE A 32 39.56 9.23 7.84
N GLN A 33 38.52 10.01 8.13
CA GLN A 33 37.15 9.74 7.67
C GLN A 33 37.01 9.91 6.15
N GLN A 34 37.65 10.91 5.54
CA GLN A 34 37.63 11.09 4.09
C GLN A 34 38.39 9.99 3.36
N ASP A 35 39.53 9.53 3.88
CA ASP A 35 40.28 8.42 3.29
C ASP A 35 39.52 7.08 3.45
N SER A 36 38.82 6.87 4.57
CA SER A 36 37.88 5.73 4.73
C SER A 36 36.71 5.83 3.78
N GLN A 37 36.09 7.00 3.63
CA GLN A 37 34.99 7.24 2.70
C GLN A 37 35.42 7.08 1.24
N GLN A 38 36.68 7.38 0.90
CA GLN A 38 37.22 7.15 -0.43
C GLN A 38 37.47 5.66 -0.69
N LEU A 39 37.97 4.91 0.29
CA LEU A 39 38.11 3.46 0.19
C LEU A 39 36.75 2.75 0.13
N ASP A 40 35.77 3.22 0.91
CA ASP A 40 34.39 2.73 0.90
C ASP A 40 33.66 3.12 -0.40
N ALA A 41 33.94 4.30 -0.98
CA ALA A 41 33.38 4.71 -2.27
C ALA A 41 33.98 3.93 -3.45
N VAL A 42 35.29 3.64 -3.43
CA VAL A 42 35.92 2.79 -4.46
C VAL A 42 35.48 1.34 -4.31
N ALA A 43 35.26 0.86 -3.07
CA ALA A 43 34.66 -0.45 -2.81
C ALA A 43 33.17 -0.49 -3.19
N SER A 44 32.44 0.62 -3.05
CA SER A 44 31.04 0.79 -3.46
C SER A 44 30.88 0.87 -4.98
N GLU A 45 31.74 1.59 -5.70
CA GLU A 45 31.78 1.59 -7.17
C GLU A 45 32.15 0.20 -7.71
N ALA A 46 33.08 -0.49 -7.05
CA ALA A 46 33.41 -1.87 -7.39
C ALA A 46 32.25 -2.84 -7.07
N ALA A 47 31.49 -2.61 -6.00
CA ALA A 47 30.32 -3.43 -5.62
C ALA A 47 29.07 -3.14 -6.45
N GLU A 48 28.81 -1.89 -6.87
CA GLU A 48 27.75 -1.52 -7.81
C GLU A 48 27.99 -2.12 -9.20
N SER A 49 29.26 -2.36 -9.58
CA SER A 49 29.59 -3.07 -10.82
C SER A 49 29.35 -4.60 -10.75
N LEU A 50 29.08 -5.15 -9.56
CA LEU A 50 28.89 -6.59 -9.32
C LEU A 50 27.44 -6.97 -9.02
N HIS A 51 26.55 -6.01 -8.74
CA HIS A 51 25.15 -6.27 -8.46
C HIS A 51 24.26 -5.61 -9.52
N PRO A 52 23.52 -6.40 -10.33
CA PRO A 52 22.51 -5.81 -11.21
C PRO A 52 21.48 -5.06 -10.35
N GLY A 53 21.27 -3.78 -10.63
CA GLY A 53 20.35 -2.93 -9.86
C GLY A 53 18.93 -3.51 -9.76
N PRO A 54 18.08 -3.03 -8.82
CA PRO A 54 16.75 -3.60 -8.57
C PRO A 54 15.86 -3.51 -9.82
N VAL A 55 14.98 -4.49 -10.04
CA VAL A 55 13.97 -4.43 -11.11
C VAL A 55 12.88 -3.44 -10.72
N THR A 56 12.60 -2.47 -11.59
CA THR A 56 11.57 -1.44 -11.41
C THR A 56 10.31 -1.83 -12.17
N VAL A 57 9.22 -1.98 -11.44
CA VAL A 57 7.90 -2.33 -11.99
C VAL A 57 6.96 -1.14 -11.83
N VAL A 58 6.34 -0.70 -12.92
CA VAL A 58 5.36 0.39 -12.95
C VAL A 58 3.98 -0.23 -13.07
N CYS A 59 3.08 0.03 -12.13
CA CYS A 59 1.75 -0.57 -12.09
C CYS A 59 0.69 0.49 -12.37
N LEU A 60 -0.18 0.20 -13.34
CA LEU A 60 -1.36 0.98 -13.70
C LEU A 60 -2.59 0.08 -13.69
N SER A 61 -3.78 0.67 -13.61
CA SER A 61 -5.05 -0.01 -13.74
C SER A 61 -6.16 1.02 -13.98
N ASP A 62 -7.35 0.56 -14.38
CA ASP A 62 -8.59 1.36 -14.41
C ASP A 62 -8.42 2.69 -15.18
N THR A 63 -7.68 2.67 -16.31
CA THR A 63 -7.46 3.88 -17.11
C THR A 63 -8.75 4.34 -17.78
N HIS A 64 -9.67 3.44 -18.14
CA HIS A 64 -10.97 3.77 -18.74
C HIS A 64 -10.88 4.84 -19.84
N ASN A 65 -10.07 4.58 -20.87
CA ASN A 65 -9.76 5.48 -21.99
C ASN A 65 -8.87 6.68 -21.65
N THR A 66 -8.46 6.89 -20.41
CA THR A 66 -7.51 7.94 -20.03
C THR A 66 -6.07 7.52 -20.31
N ASN A 67 -5.24 8.49 -20.67
CA ASN A 67 -3.82 8.27 -20.95
C ASN A 67 -3.00 9.14 -19.99
N PRO A 68 -2.48 8.58 -18.88
CA PRO A 68 -1.57 9.31 -17.99
C PRO A 68 -0.44 9.98 -18.77
N THR A 69 -0.27 11.28 -18.58
CA THR A 69 0.73 12.09 -19.30
C THR A 69 2.14 11.93 -18.75
N SER A 70 2.27 11.42 -17.53
CA SER A 70 3.55 11.13 -16.88
C SER A 70 3.51 9.72 -16.31
N VAL A 71 4.00 8.75 -17.10
CA VAL A 71 4.28 7.39 -16.63
C VAL A 71 5.77 7.33 -16.28
N PRO A 72 6.15 6.99 -15.03
CA PRO A 72 7.56 6.88 -14.66
C PRO A 72 8.29 5.82 -15.48
N ASP A 73 9.59 6.01 -15.68
CA ASP A 73 10.44 4.99 -16.33
C ASP A 73 10.52 3.72 -15.47
N GLY A 74 10.64 2.57 -16.12
CA GLY A 74 10.80 1.27 -15.47
C GLY A 74 11.15 0.15 -16.43
N ASP A 75 11.47 -1.03 -15.89
CA ASP A 75 11.82 -2.20 -16.69
C ASP A 75 10.56 -2.93 -17.20
N ILE A 76 9.49 -2.90 -16.40
CA ILE A 76 8.23 -3.60 -16.67
C ILE A 76 7.07 -2.64 -16.39
N LEU A 77 6.18 -2.45 -17.38
CA LEU A 77 4.90 -1.76 -17.22
C LEU A 77 3.78 -2.80 -17.12
N LEU A 78 3.01 -2.75 -16.04
CA LEU A 78 1.86 -3.61 -15.79
C LEU A 78 0.56 -2.82 -15.86
N HIS A 79 -0.46 -3.38 -16.50
CA HIS A 79 -1.83 -2.84 -16.49
C HIS A 79 -2.83 -3.88 -15.97
N ALA A 80 -3.43 -3.63 -14.81
CA ALA A 80 -4.32 -4.56 -14.11
C ALA A 80 -5.79 -4.50 -14.57
N GLY A 81 -6.03 -4.35 -15.87
CA GLY A 81 -7.37 -4.34 -16.48
C GLY A 81 -8.11 -3.00 -16.42
N ASP A 82 -9.30 -3.00 -17.02
CA ASP A 82 -10.15 -1.82 -17.25
C ASP A 82 -9.43 -0.72 -18.06
N LEU A 83 -8.88 -1.16 -19.19
CA LEU A 83 -8.27 -0.26 -20.19
C LEU A 83 -9.34 0.68 -20.77
N SER A 84 -10.53 0.14 -20.99
CA SER A 84 -11.64 0.81 -21.68
C SER A 84 -12.80 1.16 -20.76
N GLN A 85 -13.67 2.07 -21.21
CA GLN A 85 -14.90 2.39 -20.49
C GLN A 85 -16.04 1.45 -20.89
N TYR A 86 -16.16 1.14 -22.17
CA TYR A 86 -17.27 0.37 -22.73
C TYR A 86 -16.83 -0.91 -23.41
N GLY A 87 -15.54 -1.20 -23.48
CA GLY A 87 -15.06 -2.47 -23.99
C GLY A 87 -15.14 -2.63 -25.49
N ASN A 88 -15.29 -1.55 -26.24
CA ASN A 88 -15.36 -1.61 -27.70
C ASN A 88 -13.98 -1.61 -28.36
N PHE A 89 -13.96 -1.97 -29.64
CA PHE A 89 -12.75 -2.14 -30.42
C PHE A 89 -11.91 -0.85 -30.48
N ALA A 90 -12.55 0.30 -30.73
CA ALA A 90 -11.85 1.56 -30.92
C ALA A 90 -11.13 2.01 -29.64
N GLU A 91 -11.78 1.84 -28.50
CA GLU A 91 -11.22 2.14 -27.19
C GLU A 91 -9.99 1.29 -26.87
N LEU A 92 -10.13 -0.03 -26.98
CA LEU A 92 -9.04 -0.96 -26.69
C LEU A 92 -7.87 -0.77 -27.65
N GLN A 93 -8.13 -0.52 -28.94
CA GLN A 93 -7.07 -0.26 -29.91
C GLN A 93 -6.32 1.03 -29.59
N ALA A 94 -7.01 2.09 -29.14
CA ALA A 94 -6.38 3.34 -28.74
C ALA A 94 -5.52 3.17 -27.48
N GLN A 95 -5.99 2.41 -26.50
CA GLN A 95 -5.23 2.09 -25.28
C GLN A 95 -4.00 1.24 -25.57
N LEU A 96 -4.13 0.20 -26.42
CA LEU A 96 -2.98 -0.60 -26.86
C LEU A 96 -1.94 0.25 -27.59
N ALA A 97 -2.37 1.17 -28.47
CA ALA A 97 -1.45 2.08 -29.16
C ALA A 97 -0.73 3.03 -28.19
N TRP A 98 -1.42 3.52 -27.15
CA TRP A 98 -0.80 4.33 -26.10
C TRP A 98 0.20 3.52 -25.25
N LEU A 99 -0.13 2.30 -24.85
CA LEU A 99 0.77 1.40 -24.12
C LEU A 99 2.03 1.07 -24.95
N GLN A 100 1.87 0.81 -26.24
CA GLN A 100 2.99 0.58 -27.16
C GLN A 100 3.95 1.76 -27.21
N SER A 101 3.43 2.99 -27.13
CA SER A 101 4.25 4.22 -27.14
C SER A 101 5.09 4.44 -25.88
N GLN A 102 4.81 3.70 -24.79
CA GLN A 102 5.57 3.83 -23.55
C GLN A 102 7.01 3.28 -23.72
N PRO A 103 8.01 3.90 -23.05
CA PRO A 103 9.42 3.55 -23.23
C PRO A 103 9.83 2.23 -22.58
N HIS A 104 8.95 1.62 -21.77
CA HIS A 104 9.22 0.41 -21.00
C HIS A 104 9.58 -0.77 -21.93
N PRO A 105 10.67 -1.51 -21.64
CA PRO A 105 11.06 -2.67 -22.45
C PRO A 105 10.03 -3.80 -22.47
N HIS A 106 9.28 -3.98 -21.38
CA HIS A 106 8.24 -4.99 -21.24
C HIS A 106 6.92 -4.34 -20.84
N LYS A 107 5.83 -4.66 -21.55
CA LYS A 107 4.47 -4.21 -21.25
C LYS A 107 3.57 -5.42 -21.11
N VAL A 108 2.99 -5.63 -19.93
CA VAL A 108 2.11 -6.76 -19.64
C VAL A 108 0.77 -6.25 -19.17
N VAL A 109 -0.31 -6.75 -19.76
CA VAL A 109 -1.67 -6.32 -19.45
C VAL A 109 -2.58 -7.53 -19.26
N ILE A 110 -3.59 -7.35 -18.42
CA ILE A 110 -4.76 -8.22 -18.35
C ILE A 110 -5.99 -7.40 -18.69
N ALA A 111 -7.11 -8.06 -18.95
CA ALA A 111 -8.41 -7.40 -19.06
C ALA A 111 -9.00 -7.09 -17.67
N GLY A 112 -9.98 -6.18 -17.63
CA GLY A 112 -10.91 -6.01 -16.51
C GLY A 112 -12.35 -6.23 -16.94
N ASN A 113 -13.29 -5.91 -16.05
CA ASN A 113 -14.72 -6.16 -16.31
C ASN A 113 -15.32 -5.21 -17.37
N HIS A 114 -14.68 -4.09 -17.68
CA HIS A 114 -15.10 -3.16 -18.73
C HIS A 114 -14.56 -3.52 -20.12
N ASP A 115 -13.56 -4.40 -20.24
CA ASP A 115 -12.91 -4.73 -21.51
C ASP A 115 -13.67 -5.81 -22.30
N LEU A 116 -14.95 -5.54 -22.58
CA LEU A 116 -15.97 -6.51 -23.01
C LEU A 116 -15.57 -7.39 -24.20
N ILE A 117 -15.09 -6.83 -25.31
CA ILE A 117 -14.75 -7.65 -26.50
C ILE A 117 -13.60 -8.62 -26.24
N LEU A 118 -12.82 -8.43 -25.16
CA LEU A 118 -11.82 -9.39 -24.77
C LEU A 118 -12.49 -10.67 -24.24
N ASP A 119 -13.64 -10.60 -23.56
CA ASP A 119 -14.38 -11.78 -23.13
C ASP A 119 -15.34 -12.28 -24.21
N THR A 120 -14.81 -13.12 -25.11
CA THR A 120 -15.60 -13.70 -26.21
C THR A 120 -16.78 -14.55 -25.74
N ALA A 121 -16.70 -15.16 -24.54
CA ALA A 121 -17.78 -15.97 -23.98
C ALA A 121 -18.91 -15.07 -23.46
N PHE A 122 -18.57 -13.98 -22.78
CA PHE A 122 -19.54 -12.96 -22.35
C PHE A 122 -20.25 -12.33 -23.53
N VAL A 123 -19.52 -11.90 -24.57
CA VAL A 123 -20.11 -11.32 -25.79
C VAL A 123 -21.08 -12.29 -26.47
N ALA A 124 -20.71 -13.57 -26.59
CA ALA A 124 -21.59 -14.58 -27.17
C ALA A 124 -22.85 -14.85 -26.34
N ALA A 125 -22.76 -14.74 -25.01
CA ALA A 125 -23.88 -14.92 -24.09
C ALA A 125 -24.78 -13.67 -23.98
N HIS A 126 -24.23 -12.48 -24.23
CA HIS A 126 -24.88 -11.18 -24.09
C HIS A 126 -24.70 -10.32 -25.35
N PRO A 127 -25.23 -10.74 -26.51
CA PRO A 127 -25.06 -10.01 -27.77
C PRO A 127 -25.69 -8.60 -27.76
N ASP A 128 -26.62 -8.34 -26.83
CA ASP A 128 -27.20 -7.01 -26.59
C ASP A 128 -26.21 -6.02 -25.94
N ARG A 129 -25.11 -6.53 -25.37
CA ARG A 129 -24.05 -5.73 -24.72
C ARG A 129 -22.84 -5.50 -25.62
N GLU A 130 -22.78 -6.17 -26.78
CA GLU A 130 -21.74 -5.91 -27.77
C GLU A 130 -22.06 -4.61 -28.52
N LEU A 131 -21.25 -3.58 -28.29
CA LEU A 131 -21.42 -2.30 -28.98
C LEU A 131 -20.86 -2.32 -30.42
N ASP A 132 -20.06 -3.33 -30.76
CA ASP A 132 -19.41 -3.50 -32.07
C ASP A 132 -20.22 -4.39 -33.04
N LEU A 133 -21.54 -4.20 -33.10
CA LEU A 133 -22.52 -5.06 -33.81
C LEU A 133 -22.25 -5.34 -35.31
N ALA A 134 -21.34 -4.60 -35.97
CA ALA A 134 -21.00 -4.74 -37.38
C ALA A 134 -19.48 -4.73 -37.66
N GLY A 135 -18.63 -4.88 -36.63
CA GLY A 135 -17.23 -4.43 -36.64
C GLY A 135 -16.15 -5.45 -36.27
N ARG A 136 -14.92 -4.94 -36.16
CA ARG A 136 -13.67 -5.65 -35.82
C ARG A 136 -13.77 -6.35 -34.47
N ARG A 137 -13.15 -7.53 -34.33
CA ARG A 137 -13.19 -8.38 -33.13
C ARG A 137 -11.89 -8.32 -32.32
N ARG A 138 -11.85 -8.99 -31.16
CA ARG A 138 -10.61 -9.23 -30.37
C ARG A 138 -9.43 -9.68 -31.25
N SER A 139 -9.67 -10.55 -32.22
CA SER A 139 -8.64 -11.06 -33.15
C SER A 139 -7.99 -9.98 -34.02
N ASP A 140 -8.67 -8.85 -34.20
CA ASP A 140 -8.26 -7.78 -35.09
C ASP A 140 -7.51 -6.67 -34.32
N LEU A 141 -7.35 -6.79 -33.00
CA LEU A 141 -6.59 -5.85 -32.18
C LEU A 141 -5.09 -5.99 -32.50
N ASP A 142 -4.47 -4.88 -32.89
CA ASP A 142 -3.03 -4.82 -33.01
C ASP A 142 -2.41 -4.55 -31.64
N ARG A 143 -1.84 -5.59 -31.05
CA ARG A 143 -1.19 -5.55 -29.72
C ARG A 143 0.29 -5.20 -29.79
N GLY A 144 0.94 -5.25 -30.96
CA GLY A 144 2.37 -4.94 -31.06
C GLY A 144 3.23 -5.77 -30.10
N ASP A 145 4.01 -5.08 -29.27
CA ASP A 145 4.89 -5.66 -28.23
C ASP A 145 4.20 -5.84 -26.86
N VAL A 146 2.92 -5.49 -26.74
CA VAL A 146 2.16 -5.63 -25.49
C VAL A 146 1.75 -7.09 -25.28
N LEU A 147 2.17 -7.66 -24.16
CA LEU A 147 1.81 -9.01 -23.74
C LEU A 147 0.48 -8.98 -23.00
N TYR A 148 -0.51 -9.71 -23.50
CA TYR A 148 -1.80 -9.90 -22.82
C TYR A 148 -1.83 -11.27 -22.16
N LEU A 149 -2.21 -11.33 -20.88
CA LEU A 149 -2.33 -12.58 -20.13
C LEU A 149 -3.79 -12.85 -19.75
N GLU A 150 -4.20 -14.11 -19.87
CA GLU A 150 -5.53 -14.59 -19.45
C GLU A 150 -5.41 -16.03 -18.95
N TYR A 151 -5.19 -16.19 -17.64
CA TYR A 151 -4.79 -17.47 -17.03
C TYR A 151 -3.48 -18.04 -17.60
N GLU A 152 -2.55 -17.15 -17.90
CA GLU A 152 -1.26 -17.49 -18.49
C GLU A 152 -0.12 -16.88 -17.66
N ALA A 153 1.09 -17.43 -17.87
CA ALA A 153 2.30 -16.91 -17.28
C ALA A 153 3.38 -16.66 -18.34
N VAL A 154 4.23 -15.67 -18.09
CA VAL A 154 5.35 -15.32 -18.96
C VAL A 154 6.60 -15.08 -18.13
N ASP A 155 7.74 -15.54 -18.63
CA ASP A 155 9.07 -15.28 -18.06
C ASP A 155 9.72 -14.15 -18.85
N LEU A 156 10.06 -13.05 -18.17
CA LEU A 156 10.66 -11.86 -18.78
C LEU A 156 12.13 -11.72 -18.38
N GLU A 157 13.02 -11.74 -19.37
CA GLU A 157 14.44 -11.43 -19.15
C GLU A 157 14.65 -9.91 -19.06
N ILE A 158 15.20 -9.45 -17.94
CA ILE A 158 15.47 -8.04 -17.69
C ILE A 158 16.89 -7.69 -18.14
N LYS A 159 16.99 -7.06 -19.31
CA LYS A 159 18.26 -6.67 -19.92
C LYS A 159 19.05 -5.74 -18.99
N GLY A 160 20.35 -5.99 -18.87
CA GLY A 160 21.25 -5.24 -17.99
C GLY A 160 21.14 -5.62 -16.51
N LYS A 161 20.23 -6.56 -16.14
CA LYS A 161 20.05 -7.02 -14.77
C LYS A 161 20.25 -8.53 -14.56
N ASP A 162 20.52 -9.28 -15.63
CA ASP A 162 20.73 -10.75 -15.65
C ASP A 162 19.72 -11.50 -14.75
N ARG A 163 18.45 -11.07 -14.81
CA ARG A 163 17.37 -11.56 -13.96
C ARG A 163 16.16 -11.85 -14.82
N SER A 164 15.53 -12.98 -14.56
CA SER A 164 14.20 -13.31 -15.10
C SER A 164 13.13 -13.00 -14.06
N VAL A 165 11.99 -12.49 -14.51
CA VAL A 165 10.80 -12.23 -13.69
C VAL A 165 9.63 -13.00 -14.27
N ARG A 166 9.06 -13.92 -13.47
CA ARG A 166 7.85 -14.65 -13.86
C ARG A 166 6.60 -13.87 -13.49
N ILE A 167 5.75 -13.60 -14.47
CA ILE A 167 4.49 -12.90 -14.29
C ILE A 167 3.34 -13.83 -14.67
N SER A 168 2.40 -14.04 -13.75
CA SER A 168 1.16 -14.76 -13.99
C SER A 168 -0.01 -13.78 -13.98
N GLY A 169 -0.92 -13.88 -14.95
CA GLY A 169 -1.99 -12.90 -15.13
C GLY A 169 -3.37 -13.52 -15.30
N SER A 170 -4.39 -12.95 -14.66
CA SER A 170 -5.79 -13.33 -14.90
C SER A 170 -6.77 -12.15 -14.71
N PRO A 171 -7.71 -11.95 -15.66
CA PRO A 171 -8.71 -10.89 -15.58
C PRO A 171 -9.89 -11.19 -14.66
N TRP A 172 -10.02 -12.44 -14.18
CA TRP A 172 -11.26 -12.93 -13.60
C TRP A 172 -11.54 -12.43 -12.19
N THR A 173 -12.79 -12.03 -11.94
CA THR A 173 -13.26 -11.48 -10.66
C THR A 173 -14.54 -12.17 -10.17
N PRO A 174 -14.83 -12.17 -8.86
CA PRO A 174 -16.13 -12.60 -8.35
C PRO A 174 -17.25 -11.75 -8.98
N ARG A 175 -18.40 -12.38 -9.27
CA ARG A 175 -19.52 -11.70 -9.92
C ARG A 175 -20.02 -10.51 -9.11
N PHE A 176 -20.00 -9.35 -9.73
CA PHE A 176 -20.61 -8.12 -9.24
C PHE A 176 -21.32 -7.42 -10.41
N GLY A 177 -22.61 -7.72 -10.58
CA GLY A 177 -23.38 -7.31 -11.74
C GLY A 177 -23.26 -8.28 -12.91
N SER A 178 -23.35 -7.74 -14.13
CA SER A 178 -23.31 -8.49 -15.39
C SER A 178 -22.30 -7.87 -16.33
N PHE A 179 -21.02 -8.12 -16.05
CA PHE A 179 -19.88 -7.63 -16.83
C PHE A 179 -18.96 -8.78 -17.25
N ALA A 180 -17.99 -8.49 -18.13
CA ALA A 180 -17.01 -9.46 -18.60
C ALA A 180 -16.12 -10.01 -17.47
N PHE A 181 -15.55 -11.20 -17.67
CA PHE A 181 -14.57 -11.83 -16.78
C PHE A 181 -15.05 -12.01 -15.32
N GLN A 182 -16.31 -12.42 -15.15
CA GLN A 182 -16.93 -12.65 -13.83
C GLN A 182 -17.36 -14.11 -13.62
N TYR A 183 -16.92 -14.73 -12.51
CA TYR A 183 -17.31 -16.08 -12.10
C TYR A 183 -18.32 -16.08 -10.94
N GLY A 184 -19.13 -17.14 -10.85
CA GLY A 184 -20.14 -17.30 -9.79
C GLY A 184 -19.55 -17.71 -8.43
N ASP A 185 -20.37 -17.60 -7.38
CA ASP A 185 -20.03 -18.08 -6.04
C ASP A 185 -19.80 -19.60 -6.04
N GLY A 186 -18.71 -20.05 -5.41
CA GLY A 186 -18.37 -21.48 -5.29
C GLY A 186 -17.57 -22.07 -6.45
N GLU A 187 -17.27 -21.30 -7.49
CA GLU A 187 -16.29 -21.70 -8.50
C GLU A 187 -14.87 -21.65 -7.87
N ALA A 188 -14.16 -22.77 -7.86
CA ALA A 188 -12.82 -22.89 -7.26
C ALA A 188 -11.73 -22.27 -8.14
N THR A 189 -11.96 -21.06 -8.64
CA THR A 189 -11.24 -20.46 -9.78
C THR A 189 -9.76 -20.23 -9.53
N TRP A 190 -9.34 -20.14 -8.26
CA TRP A 190 -7.95 -19.87 -7.87
C TRP A 190 -7.21 -21.07 -7.29
N THR A 191 -7.87 -22.19 -7.04
CA THR A 191 -7.23 -23.34 -6.38
C THR A 191 -6.14 -23.94 -7.26
N ASN A 192 -4.86 -23.80 -6.86
CA ASN A 192 -3.69 -24.19 -7.66
C ASN A 192 -3.61 -23.50 -9.04
N ALA A 193 -4.23 -22.32 -9.18
CA ALA A 193 -4.26 -21.60 -10.44
C ALA A 193 -2.96 -20.83 -10.71
N VAL A 194 -2.20 -20.45 -9.68
CA VAL A 194 -0.97 -19.67 -9.83
C VAL A 194 0.24 -20.61 -9.93
N PRO A 195 0.98 -20.63 -11.06
CA PRO A 195 2.17 -21.46 -11.18
C PRO A 195 3.21 -21.19 -10.08
N ASP A 196 3.87 -22.25 -9.60
CA ASP A 196 4.93 -22.12 -8.61
C ASP A 196 6.09 -21.27 -9.16
N GLY A 197 6.72 -20.48 -8.28
CA GLY A 197 7.79 -19.56 -8.63
C GLY A 197 7.33 -18.31 -9.37
N THR A 198 6.02 -18.01 -9.39
CA THR A 198 5.51 -16.71 -9.86
C THR A 198 6.10 -15.59 -9.01
N ASP A 199 6.80 -14.63 -9.63
CA ASP A 199 7.32 -13.45 -8.94
C ASP A 199 6.23 -12.37 -8.82
N ILE A 200 5.45 -12.15 -9.88
CA ILE A 200 4.39 -11.15 -9.93
C ILE A 200 3.08 -11.81 -10.33
N LEU A 201 2.05 -11.63 -9.50
CA LEU A 201 0.68 -11.98 -9.87
C LEU A 201 -0.07 -10.70 -10.27
N LEU A 202 -0.60 -10.68 -11.49
CA LEU A 202 -1.39 -9.58 -12.03
C LEU A 202 -2.87 -10.02 -12.10
N THR A 203 -3.72 -9.44 -11.25
CA THR A 203 -5.16 -9.79 -11.21
C THR A 203 -6.01 -8.53 -11.32
N HIS A 204 -7.18 -8.62 -11.93
CA HIS A 204 -8.06 -7.44 -11.95
C HIS A 204 -8.69 -7.24 -10.56
N GLY A 205 -9.26 -8.29 -9.98
CA GLY A 205 -9.88 -8.23 -8.65
C GLY A 205 -8.88 -8.37 -7.49
N PRO A 206 -9.16 -7.75 -6.34
CA PRO A 206 -8.37 -7.91 -5.12
C PRO A 206 -8.63 -9.25 -4.40
N PRO A 207 -7.65 -9.78 -3.63
CA PRO A 207 -7.91 -10.85 -2.66
C PRO A 207 -8.71 -10.31 -1.47
N LYS A 208 -9.47 -11.17 -0.79
CA LYS A 208 -10.24 -10.80 0.40
C LYS A 208 -9.33 -10.15 1.45
N GLY A 209 -9.76 -9.01 2.00
CA GLY A 209 -9.05 -8.27 3.06
C GLY A 209 -7.95 -7.32 2.58
N TYR A 210 -7.64 -7.26 1.27
CA TYR A 210 -6.59 -6.37 0.75
C TYR A 210 -7.13 -5.55 -0.42
N LEU A 211 -7.26 -4.22 -0.23
CA LEU A 211 -7.77 -3.30 -1.26
C LEU A 211 -9.15 -3.69 -1.79
N ASP A 212 -9.96 -4.32 -0.96
CA ASP A 212 -11.14 -5.08 -1.38
C ASP A 212 -12.48 -4.37 -1.20
N ASP A 213 -12.47 -3.04 -1.10
CA ASP A 213 -13.64 -2.15 -1.20
C ASP A 213 -14.87 -2.67 -0.41
N GLY A 214 -14.71 -2.84 0.90
CA GLY A 214 -15.78 -3.28 1.79
C GLY A 214 -16.10 -4.77 1.74
N GLY A 215 -15.13 -5.63 1.41
CA GLY A 215 -15.27 -7.09 1.50
C GLY A 215 -15.56 -7.80 0.16
N LYS A 216 -15.37 -7.11 -0.96
CA LYS A 216 -15.60 -7.64 -2.33
C LYS A 216 -14.44 -8.51 -2.84
N GLY A 217 -13.40 -8.71 -2.03
CA GLY A 217 -12.21 -9.43 -2.43
C GLY A 217 -12.44 -10.94 -2.44
N CYS A 218 -11.71 -11.64 -3.30
CA CYS A 218 -11.90 -13.08 -3.47
C CYS A 218 -11.22 -13.87 -2.32
N PRO A 219 -11.96 -14.68 -1.53
CA PRO A 219 -11.37 -15.52 -0.49
C PRO A 219 -10.48 -16.63 -1.08
N SER A 220 -10.87 -17.21 -2.22
CA SER A 220 -10.09 -18.26 -2.88
C SER A 220 -8.76 -17.72 -3.42
N LEU A 221 -8.74 -16.48 -3.91
CA LEU A 221 -7.50 -15.81 -4.31
C LEU A 221 -6.59 -15.59 -3.11
N LEU A 222 -7.13 -15.13 -1.97
CA LEU A 222 -6.34 -15.00 -0.75
C LEU A 222 -5.69 -16.33 -0.33
N ALA A 223 -6.47 -17.43 -0.33
CA ALA A 223 -5.95 -18.76 -0.02
C ALA A 223 -4.84 -19.19 -0.98
N GLU A 224 -5.00 -18.90 -2.28
CA GLU A 224 -3.99 -19.20 -3.29
C GLU A 224 -2.72 -18.36 -3.12
N LEU A 225 -2.83 -17.08 -2.72
CA LEU A 225 -1.67 -16.23 -2.42
C LEU A 225 -0.83 -16.78 -1.27
N TRP A 226 -1.46 -17.34 -0.24
CA TRP A 226 -0.74 -17.99 0.86
C TRP A 226 0.07 -19.22 0.40
N ARG A 227 -0.41 -19.91 -0.65
CA ARG A 227 0.24 -21.08 -1.25
C ARG A 227 1.36 -20.66 -2.21
N SER A 228 1.06 -19.82 -3.19
CA SER A 228 1.97 -19.48 -4.29
C SER A 228 2.99 -18.40 -3.94
N ARG A 229 2.68 -17.55 -2.94
CA ARG A 229 3.57 -16.52 -2.37
C ARG A 229 4.30 -15.67 -3.42
N PRO A 230 3.59 -15.05 -4.38
CA PRO A 230 4.20 -14.11 -5.30
C PRO A 230 4.79 -12.93 -4.52
N LYS A 231 5.84 -12.32 -5.07
CA LYS A 231 6.57 -11.20 -4.44
C LYS A 231 5.84 -9.87 -4.62
N LEU A 232 5.03 -9.75 -5.67
CA LEU A 232 4.15 -8.62 -5.93
C LEU A 232 2.80 -9.14 -6.40
N VAL A 233 1.71 -8.58 -5.86
CA VAL A 233 0.37 -8.75 -6.40
C VAL A 233 -0.12 -7.39 -6.88
N ALA A 234 -0.18 -7.21 -8.19
CA ALA A 234 -0.71 -6.02 -8.83
C ALA A 234 -2.20 -6.23 -9.08
N VAL A 235 -3.03 -5.40 -8.46
CA VAL A 235 -4.49 -5.45 -8.55
C VAL A 235 -5.07 -4.12 -9.03
N ARG A 236 -6.34 -4.11 -9.43
CA ARG A 236 -7.05 -2.85 -9.70
C ARG A 236 -6.99 -1.91 -8.50
N SER A 237 -6.81 -0.62 -8.77
CA SER A 237 -6.84 0.45 -7.79
C SER A 237 -8.08 1.31 -8.04
N ARG A 238 -9.08 1.22 -7.16
CA ARG A 238 -9.98 2.36 -6.99
C ARG A 238 -9.26 3.37 -6.12
N GLY A 239 -8.63 4.32 -6.79
CA GLY A 239 -7.85 5.37 -6.15
C GLY A 239 -8.62 6.05 -5.01
N GLN A 240 -7.96 6.13 -3.87
CA GLN A 240 -8.14 7.17 -2.85
C GLN A 240 -7.86 8.59 -3.43
N ASP A 241 -7.40 8.67 -4.69
CA ASP A 241 -7.06 9.90 -5.43
C ASP A 241 -8.07 10.28 -6.53
N ARG A 242 -9.33 9.83 -6.47
CA ARG A 242 -10.39 10.54 -7.20
C ARG A 242 -10.82 11.75 -6.35
N PRO A 243 -10.58 13.01 -6.76
CA PRO A 243 -11.39 14.10 -6.24
C PRO A 243 -12.85 13.75 -6.59
N ASN A 244 -13.73 13.81 -5.58
CA ASN A 244 -15.18 13.57 -5.66
C ASN A 244 -15.75 13.86 -7.06
N GLU A 245 -15.84 12.84 -7.92
CA GLU A 245 -16.80 12.83 -9.01
C GLU A 245 -17.88 11.84 -8.59
N ALA A 246 -19.08 12.39 -8.49
CA ALA A 246 -20.27 11.77 -7.96
C ALA A 246 -20.49 10.37 -8.53
N MET A 247 -20.94 9.46 -7.66
CA MET A 247 -21.76 8.35 -8.12
C MET A 247 -23.04 8.95 -8.72
N GLU A 248 -23.06 9.17 -10.04
CA GLU A 248 -24.30 9.22 -10.79
C GLU A 248 -24.86 7.79 -10.82
N GLY A 249 -25.55 7.43 -9.75
CA GLY A 249 -26.63 6.45 -9.82
C GLY A 249 -27.85 7.16 -10.37
N ASP A 250 -28.31 6.72 -11.54
CA ASP A 250 -29.65 7.02 -12.04
C ASP A 250 -30.70 6.58 -11.00
N ASP A 251 -31.21 7.53 -10.22
CA ASP A 251 -32.53 7.44 -9.59
C ASP A 251 -33.20 8.83 -9.68
N PRO A 252 -34.29 9.01 -10.46
CA PRO A 252 -34.84 10.31 -10.76
C PRO A 252 -35.90 10.70 -9.73
N THR A 253 -35.49 11.04 -8.52
CA THR A 253 -36.28 11.89 -7.62
C THR A 253 -35.34 12.53 -6.61
N ASP A 254 -35.03 13.81 -6.81
CA ASP A 254 -34.99 14.86 -5.78
C ASP A 254 -34.21 16.07 -6.35
N GLU A 255 -34.92 16.90 -7.11
CA GLU A 255 -34.55 18.30 -7.30
C GLU A 255 -34.69 19.00 -5.94
N GLU A 256 -33.59 19.20 -5.21
CA GLU A 256 -33.33 20.36 -4.34
C GLU A 256 -31.98 20.18 -3.61
N GLY A 257 -30.97 21.00 -3.95
CA GLY A 257 -29.77 21.18 -3.12
C GLY A 257 -28.41 20.95 -3.79
N HIS A 258 -28.11 21.59 -4.92
CA HIS A 258 -26.72 21.75 -5.37
C HIS A 258 -26.03 22.87 -4.59
N GLU A 259 -25.35 22.55 -3.49
CA GLU A 259 -24.32 23.41 -2.87
C GLU A 259 -23.01 22.62 -2.61
N SER A 260 -21.94 23.10 -3.26
CA SER A 260 -20.50 23.02 -2.92
C SER A 260 -19.78 21.67 -2.72
N VAL A 261 -19.01 21.28 -3.75
CA VAL A 261 -17.69 20.63 -3.61
C VAL A 261 -16.66 21.77 -3.52
N ASP A 262 -15.74 21.97 -2.58
CA ASP A 262 -15.43 21.45 -1.24
C ASP A 262 -14.61 22.59 -0.57
N GLU A 263 -15.23 23.53 0.16
CA GLU A 263 -14.47 24.59 0.88
C GLU A 263 -13.57 24.01 1.98
N GLU A 264 -13.98 22.88 2.59
CA GLU A 264 -13.22 22.21 3.65
C GLU A 264 -11.87 21.67 3.17
N SER A 265 -11.74 21.27 1.90
CA SER A 265 -10.48 20.77 1.33
C SER A 265 -9.34 21.80 1.33
N LYS A 266 -9.71 23.10 1.38
CA LYS A 266 -8.79 24.25 1.41
C LYS A 266 -8.46 24.69 2.83
N ASN A 267 -9.06 24.09 3.85
CA ASN A 267 -8.76 24.39 5.23
C ASN A 267 -7.41 23.75 5.63
N GLU A 268 -6.36 24.57 5.73
CA GLU A 268 -5.01 24.15 6.07
C GLU A 268 -4.92 23.44 7.43
N ASP A 269 -5.83 23.77 8.37
CA ASP A 269 -5.90 23.13 9.71
C ASP A 269 -6.25 21.63 9.64
N LEU A 270 -6.82 21.17 8.53
CA LEU A 270 -7.16 19.76 8.31
C LEU A 270 -6.00 18.96 7.69
N TRP A 271 -4.99 19.64 7.13
CA TRP A 271 -3.87 18.98 6.47
C TRP A 271 -2.89 18.36 7.48
N PHE A 272 -2.84 18.89 8.70
CA PHE A 272 -1.96 18.45 9.78
C PHE A 272 -2.71 17.64 10.83
N PRO A 273 -2.03 16.72 11.55
CA PRO A 273 -2.63 16.05 12.69
C PRO A 273 -2.91 17.03 13.83
N SER A 274 -4.06 16.87 14.49
CA SER A 274 -4.32 17.52 15.78
C SER A 274 -3.45 16.90 16.85
N TRP A 275 -2.84 17.71 17.72
CA TRP A 275 -1.88 17.24 18.71
C TRP A 275 -2.13 17.74 20.15
N PRO A 276 -2.31 16.82 21.12
CA PRO A 276 -2.63 15.40 20.91
C PRO A 276 -3.97 15.22 20.20
N PRO A 277 -4.22 14.07 19.58
CA PRO A 277 -5.54 13.73 19.08
C PRO A 277 -6.60 13.74 20.20
N PRO A 278 -7.88 13.98 19.86
CA PRO A 278 -8.99 13.91 20.80
C PRO A 278 -9.07 12.55 21.49
N ASN A 279 -9.74 12.51 22.64
CA ASN A 279 -9.89 11.27 23.39
C ASN A 279 -10.87 10.29 22.70
N PRO A 280 -10.88 9.00 23.12
CA PRO A 280 -11.68 7.99 22.44
C PRO A 280 -13.16 8.36 22.35
N ARG A 281 -13.76 8.86 23.44
CA ARG A 281 -15.18 9.24 23.44
C ARG A 281 -15.49 10.43 22.53
N GLN A 282 -14.60 11.40 22.43
CA GLN A 282 -14.74 12.52 21.50
C GLN A 282 -14.71 12.04 20.05
N ILE A 283 -13.80 11.13 19.70
CA ILE A 283 -13.75 10.54 18.36
C ILE A 283 -14.99 9.70 18.08
N LEU A 284 -15.42 8.90 19.05
CA LEU A 284 -16.56 7.98 18.90
C LEU A 284 -17.93 8.69 18.89
N ALA A 285 -18.03 9.90 19.43
CA ALA A 285 -19.27 10.68 19.43
C ALA A 285 -19.75 11.02 18.00
N ASP A 286 -18.82 11.27 17.08
CA ASP A 286 -19.09 11.39 15.64
C ASP A 286 -17.92 10.80 14.84
N ARG A 287 -17.88 9.47 14.84
CA ARG A 287 -16.80 8.70 14.21
C ARG A 287 -16.68 8.99 12.71
N GLU A 288 -17.80 9.11 12.00
CA GLU A 288 -17.80 9.31 10.55
C GLU A 288 -17.31 10.71 10.19
N ALA A 289 -17.69 11.75 10.94
CA ALA A 289 -17.10 13.08 10.75
C ALA A 289 -15.59 13.08 11.04
N TYR A 290 -15.15 12.41 12.11
CA TYR A 290 -13.72 12.30 12.41
C TYR A 290 -12.98 11.54 11.31
N ARG A 291 -13.55 10.46 10.78
CA ARG A 291 -12.99 9.70 9.67
C ARG A 291 -12.88 10.55 8.40
N ARG A 292 -13.90 11.34 8.05
CA ARG A 292 -13.84 12.30 6.93
C ARG A 292 -12.73 13.33 7.15
N ARG A 293 -12.61 13.88 8.36
CA ARG A 293 -11.51 14.79 8.75
C ARG A 293 -10.15 14.18 8.47
N LEU A 294 -9.93 12.92 8.87
CA LEU A 294 -8.66 12.22 8.63
C LEU A 294 -8.35 12.06 7.13
N GLY A 295 -9.38 11.99 6.27
CA GLY A 295 -9.21 11.92 4.81
C GLY A 295 -8.61 13.18 4.19
N TYR A 296 -8.71 14.34 4.85
CA TYR A 296 -8.10 15.59 4.39
C TYR A 296 -6.64 15.76 4.83
N ARG A 297 -6.12 14.87 5.67
CA ARG A 297 -4.74 14.94 6.19
C ARG A 297 -3.73 14.73 5.07
N ARG A 298 -2.79 15.66 4.93
CA ARG A 298 -1.69 15.60 3.93
C ARG A 298 -0.32 15.34 4.56
N TYR A 299 -0.17 15.66 5.84
CA TYR A 299 1.09 15.55 6.55
C TYR A 299 1.00 14.54 7.69
N LEU A 300 2.08 13.79 7.90
CA LEU A 300 2.16 12.70 8.88
C LEU A 300 2.55 13.18 10.29
N ALA A 301 3.13 14.38 10.39
CA ALA A 301 3.60 15.01 11.63
C ALA A 301 2.93 16.39 11.83
N PRO A 302 2.89 16.92 13.06
CA PRO A 302 2.34 18.25 13.34
C PRO A 302 3.01 19.37 12.55
N GLU A 303 2.32 20.50 12.42
CA GLU A 303 2.85 21.67 11.72
C GLU A 303 4.25 22.04 12.26
N ARG A 304 5.19 22.34 11.35
CA ARG A 304 6.60 22.71 11.64
C ARG A 304 7.45 21.58 12.23
N VAL A 305 6.96 20.34 12.22
CA VAL A 305 7.75 19.14 12.49
C VAL A 305 8.08 18.47 11.15
N PHE A 306 9.38 18.41 10.83
CA PHE A 306 9.87 17.95 9.53
C PHE A 306 10.34 16.49 9.52
N GLU A 307 10.44 15.86 10.70
CA GLU A 307 10.86 14.46 10.86
C GLU A 307 9.70 13.64 11.42
N ASP A 308 9.45 12.47 10.82
CA ASP A 308 8.51 11.51 11.40
C ASP A 308 9.16 10.75 12.58
N SER A 309 8.33 10.17 13.45
CA SER A 309 8.81 9.47 14.64
C SER A 309 7.94 8.28 14.99
N PRO A 310 8.47 7.28 15.74
CA PRO A 310 7.66 6.16 16.22
C PRO A 310 6.50 6.62 17.12
N LEU A 311 6.63 7.76 17.80
CA LEU A 311 5.56 8.35 18.58
C LEU A 311 4.43 8.89 17.70
N PHE A 312 4.74 9.51 16.56
CA PHE A 312 3.71 9.99 15.63
C PHE A 312 2.96 8.83 14.98
N VAL A 313 3.66 7.75 14.59
CA VAL A 313 2.97 6.54 14.09
C VAL A 313 2.04 5.97 15.14
N LEU A 314 2.45 5.93 16.42
CA LEU A 314 1.59 5.45 17.50
C LEU A 314 0.27 6.21 17.58
N TYR A 315 0.30 7.54 17.44
CA TYR A 315 -0.90 8.36 17.41
C TYR A 315 -1.72 8.20 16.13
N ARG A 316 -1.08 8.02 14.96
CA ARG A 316 -1.81 7.73 13.71
C ARG A 316 -2.53 6.39 13.80
N LEU A 317 -1.87 5.35 14.30
CA LEU A 317 -2.49 4.05 14.57
C LEU A 317 -3.66 4.17 15.55
N TYR A 318 -3.51 4.97 16.62
CA TYR A 318 -4.60 5.27 17.54
C TYR A 318 -5.82 5.85 16.81
N GLU A 319 -5.63 6.90 16.00
CA GLU A 319 -6.73 7.53 15.27
C GLU A 319 -7.37 6.57 14.25
N TRP A 320 -6.58 5.76 13.53
CA TRP A 320 -7.11 4.80 12.57
C TRP A 320 -7.86 3.64 13.23
N ILE A 321 -7.45 3.20 14.42
CA ILE A 321 -8.19 2.22 15.23
C ILE A 321 -9.50 2.83 15.71
N MET A 322 -9.47 4.05 16.26
CA MET A 322 -10.69 4.74 16.69
C MET A 322 -11.66 4.98 15.52
N ALA A 323 -11.15 5.25 14.32
CA ALA A 323 -11.95 5.42 13.09
C ALA A 323 -12.32 4.10 12.39
N HIS A 324 -11.84 2.94 12.86
CA HIS A 324 -11.97 1.61 12.21
C HIS A 324 -11.57 1.63 10.72
N HIS A 325 -10.46 2.29 10.42
CA HIS A 325 -9.93 2.42 9.06
C HIS A 325 -8.81 1.41 8.78
N TYR A 326 -9.19 0.14 8.58
CA TYR A 326 -8.25 -0.99 8.48
C TYR A 326 -7.15 -0.84 7.40
N ILE A 327 -7.45 -0.20 6.27
CA ILE A 327 -6.45 0.05 5.20
C ILE A 327 -5.31 0.93 5.71
N ASN A 328 -5.61 1.95 6.51
CA ASN A 328 -4.58 2.87 6.99
C ASN A 328 -3.82 2.30 8.19
N ILE A 329 -4.48 1.46 9.01
CA ILE A 329 -3.78 0.66 10.02
C ILE A 329 -2.71 -0.21 9.33
N ARG A 330 -3.08 -0.93 8.27
CA ARG A 330 -2.14 -1.73 7.46
C ARG A 330 -0.96 -0.89 6.95
N ASN A 331 -1.25 0.23 6.28
CA ASN A 331 -0.23 1.08 5.67
C ASN A 331 0.73 1.67 6.71
N GLU A 332 0.25 2.07 7.89
CA GLU A 332 1.11 2.55 8.98
C GLU A 332 1.98 1.42 9.55
N LEU A 333 1.44 0.21 9.71
CA LEU A 333 2.21 -0.95 10.17
C LEU A 333 3.33 -1.32 9.17
N GLU A 334 3.01 -1.33 7.89
CA GLU A 334 3.98 -1.57 6.81
C GLU A 334 5.05 -0.49 6.76
N THR A 335 4.65 0.78 6.86
CA THR A 335 5.60 1.91 6.93
C THR A 335 6.53 1.75 8.13
N PHE A 336 5.99 1.45 9.32
CA PHE A 336 6.79 1.23 10.53
C PHE A 336 7.74 0.03 10.37
N TRP A 337 7.34 -1.02 9.66
CA TRP A 337 8.19 -2.16 9.34
C TRP A 337 9.42 -1.74 8.52
N TRP A 338 9.27 -0.82 7.58
CA TRP A 338 10.37 -0.36 6.71
C TRP A 338 11.21 0.77 7.29
N THR A 339 10.71 1.59 8.22
CA THR A 339 11.50 2.65 8.88
C THR A 339 12.55 2.12 9.86
N ARG A 340 12.48 0.84 10.24
CA ARG A 340 13.45 0.16 11.11
C ARG A 340 13.55 0.70 12.54
N TRP A 341 12.58 1.49 13.01
CA TRP A 341 12.47 1.87 14.43
C TRP A 341 12.11 0.68 15.30
N LEU A 342 12.82 0.42 16.38
CA LEU A 342 12.48 -0.69 17.28
C LEU A 342 11.14 -0.41 17.96
N VAL A 343 10.27 -1.40 18.05
CA VAL A 343 8.98 -1.22 18.74
C VAL A 343 9.21 -0.85 20.20
N SER A 344 10.21 -1.46 20.84
CA SER A 344 10.61 -1.15 22.22
C SER A 344 11.17 0.27 22.42
N SER A 345 11.44 1.02 21.34
CA SER A 345 11.95 2.39 21.39
C SER A 345 10.86 3.45 21.27
N ILE A 346 9.59 3.07 21.10
CA ILE A 346 8.47 4.01 21.08
C ILE A 346 8.46 4.78 22.41
N PRO A 347 8.64 6.12 22.39
CA PRO A 347 8.62 6.94 23.60
C PRO A 347 7.27 6.86 24.31
N ASP A 348 7.28 6.96 25.64
CA ASP A 348 6.05 7.08 26.42
C ASP A 348 5.35 8.41 26.09
N PRO A 349 4.12 8.39 25.52
CA PRO A 349 3.36 9.61 25.27
C PRO A 349 2.95 10.31 26.57
N GLY A 350 2.90 9.57 27.69
CA GLY A 350 2.24 9.97 28.92
C GLY A 350 0.72 10.09 28.77
N GLU A 351 0.04 10.35 29.88
CA GLU A 351 -1.42 10.48 29.89
C GLU A 351 -1.93 11.69 29.10
N GLN A 352 -1.14 12.78 29.09
CA GLN A 352 -1.53 14.07 28.50
C GLN A 352 -2.94 14.52 28.91
N GLY A 353 -3.31 14.23 30.16
CA GLY A 353 -4.60 14.57 30.75
C GLY A 353 -5.79 13.73 30.29
N ASP A 354 -5.59 12.62 29.57
CA ASP A 354 -6.67 11.70 29.21
C ASP A 354 -6.28 10.22 29.41
N PRO A 355 -6.82 9.55 30.44
CA PRO A 355 -6.45 8.16 30.76
C PRO A 355 -6.99 7.16 29.75
N GLU A 356 -8.13 7.44 29.08
CA GLU A 356 -8.70 6.55 28.06
C GLU A 356 -7.81 6.50 26.82
N ARG A 357 -7.38 7.66 26.32
CA ARG A 357 -6.41 7.75 25.22
C ARG A 357 -5.11 7.03 25.57
N TYR A 358 -4.60 7.23 26.79
CA TYR A 358 -3.37 6.59 27.22
C TYR A 358 -3.47 5.07 27.30
N ALA A 359 -4.59 4.55 27.80
CA ALA A 359 -4.86 3.12 27.83
C ALA A 359 -4.93 2.52 26.42
N VAL A 360 -5.60 3.18 25.47
CA VAL A 360 -5.64 2.74 24.07
C VAL A 360 -4.24 2.77 23.44
N LEU A 361 -3.47 3.85 23.64
CA LEU A 361 -2.10 3.97 23.14
C LEU A 361 -1.19 2.86 23.68
N ALA A 362 -1.36 2.46 24.94
CA ALA A 362 -0.60 1.37 25.55
C ALA A 362 -0.91 -0.02 24.95
N CYS A 363 -2.07 -0.22 24.33
CA CYS A 363 -2.40 -1.48 23.67
C CYS A 363 -1.73 -1.65 22.29
N ILE A 364 -1.45 -0.54 21.60
CA ILE A 364 -1.00 -0.56 20.20
C ILE A 364 0.39 -1.21 20.02
N PRO A 365 1.41 -0.96 20.87
CA PRO A 365 2.70 -1.62 20.72
C PRO A 365 2.59 -3.15 20.77
N GLY A 366 1.68 -3.70 21.57
CA GLY A 366 1.38 -5.13 21.59
C GLY A 366 0.88 -5.65 20.24
N LEU A 367 -0.03 -4.92 19.58
CA LEU A 367 -0.50 -5.25 18.23
C LEU A 367 0.63 -5.20 17.20
N ILE A 368 1.53 -4.22 17.29
CA ILE A 368 2.70 -4.11 16.38
C ILE A 368 3.65 -5.29 16.62
N VAL A 369 3.93 -5.63 17.88
CA VAL A 369 4.78 -6.78 18.24
C VAL A 369 4.20 -8.08 17.72
N GLU A 370 2.90 -8.33 17.92
CA GLU A 370 2.22 -9.51 17.40
C GLU A 370 2.35 -9.59 15.88
N SER A 371 2.01 -8.50 15.19
CA SER A 371 2.14 -8.37 13.74
C SER A 371 3.56 -8.71 13.26
N PHE A 372 4.56 -8.07 13.85
CA PHE A 372 5.93 -8.16 13.37
C PHE A 372 6.55 -9.53 13.68
N ASN A 373 6.26 -10.08 14.86
CA ASN A 373 6.78 -11.37 15.26
C ASN A 373 6.19 -12.51 14.42
N GLN A 374 4.91 -12.44 14.04
CA GLN A 374 4.33 -13.39 13.08
C GLN A 374 5.07 -13.37 11.72
N ARG A 375 5.47 -12.21 11.22
CA ARG A 375 6.28 -12.12 9.98
C ARG A 375 7.67 -12.72 10.14
N ILE A 376 8.28 -12.52 11.31
CA ILE A 376 9.57 -13.12 11.65
C ILE A 376 9.46 -14.65 11.70
N ASP A 377 8.36 -15.17 12.23
CA ASP A 377 8.03 -16.60 12.22
C ASP A 377 7.86 -17.13 10.79
N HIS A 378 7.30 -16.31 9.89
CA HIS A 378 7.21 -16.60 8.47
C HIS A 378 8.51 -16.44 7.68
N GLY A 379 9.62 -16.08 8.33
CA GLY A 379 10.94 -16.01 7.71
C GLY A 379 11.37 -14.62 7.26
N LEU A 380 10.49 -13.61 7.35
CA LEU A 380 10.83 -12.23 6.99
C LEU A 380 11.76 -11.59 8.04
N ARG A 381 12.56 -10.62 7.61
CA ARG A 381 13.48 -9.88 8.47
C ARG A 381 13.35 -8.38 8.22
N ARG A 382 13.23 -7.62 9.31
CA ARG A 382 13.21 -6.14 9.33
C ARG A 382 14.42 -5.48 8.65
N LYS A 383 15.53 -6.20 8.53
CA LYS A 383 16.77 -5.72 7.91
C LYS A 383 16.88 -6.05 6.43
N GLU A 384 15.92 -6.76 5.86
CA GLU A 384 15.88 -7.00 4.42
C GLU A 384 15.94 -5.67 3.66
N PRO A 385 16.67 -5.63 2.54
CA PRO A 385 16.84 -4.42 1.75
C PRO A 385 15.56 -4.04 1.00
N SER A 386 14.70 -5.00 0.68
CA SER A 386 13.46 -4.81 -0.08
C SER A 386 12.48 -5.95 0.18
N ALA A 387 11.20 -5.72 -0.17
CA ALA A 387 10.16 -6.76 -0.14
C ALA A 387 10.37 -7.86 -1.19
N ILE A 388 11.16 -7.58 -2.25
CA ILE A 388 11.35 -8.46 -3.40
C ILE A 388 12.81 -8.89 -3.47
N LEU A 389 13.08 -10.08 -2.95
CA LEU A 389 14.41 -10.69 -2.92
C LEU A 389 14.56 -11.74 -4.05
N SER A 390 15.78 -11.92 -4.54
CA SER A 390 16.17 -13.10 -5.32
C SER A 390 16.11 -14.35 -4.44
N LEU A 391 16.10 -15.55 -5.04
CA LEU A 391 16.08 -16.79 -4.28
C LEU A 391 17.32 -16.93 -3.37
N GLU A 392 18.49 -16.52 -3.85
CA GLU A 392 19.72 -16.53 -3.05
C GLU A 392 19.65 -15.59 -1.85
N GLU A 393 19.12 -14.38 -2.04
CA GLU A 393 18.89 -13.42 -0.95
C GLU A 393 17.86 -13.94 0.05
N GLN A 394 16.78 -14.57 -0.41
CA GLN A 394 15.77 -15.19 0.48
C GLN A 394 16.40 -16.28 1.34
N LEU A 395 17.18 -17.18 0.73
CA LEU A 395 17.87 -18.26 1.45
C LEU A 395 18.90 -17.69 2.44
N TYR A 396 19.62 -16.63 2.05
CA TYR A 396 20.53 -15.92 2.94
C TYR A 396 19.79 -15.34 4.15
N TRP A 397 18.72 -14.57 3.94
CA TRP A 397 17.96 -13.94 5.02
C TRP A 397 17.25 -14.96 5.91
N ALA A 398 16.72 -16.04 5.33
CA ALA A 398 16.17 -17.16 6.07
C ALA A 398 17.21 -17.82 6.99
N SER A 399 18.49 -17.84 6.60
CA SER A 399 19.59 -18.34 7.44
C SER A 399 19.99 -17.38 8.57
N THR A 400 19.58 -16.11 8.52
CA THR A 400 19.90 -15.14 9.57
C THR A 400 19.07 -15.38 10.83
N PRO A 401 19.63 -15.12 12.03
CA PRO A 401 18.90 -15.25 13.29
C PRO A 401 17.63 -14.40 13.32
N GLN A 402 16.53 -15.00 13.78
CA GLN A 402 15.29 -14.29 14.07
C GLN A 402 15.50 -13.32 15.24
N LYS A 403 15.07 -12.06 15.06
CA LYS A 403 15.14 -11.02 16.08
C LYS A 403 13.73 -10.50 16.35
N TYR A 404 13.13 -11.02 17.41
CA TYR A 404 11.78 -10.66 17.82
C TYR A 404 11.72 -9.24 18.41
N GLU A 405 10.65 -8.52 18.05
CA GLU A 405 10.30 -7.22 18.61
C GLU A 405 9.69 -7.40 20.02
N LYS A 406 9.78 -6.35 20.82
CA LYS A 406 9.30 -6.30 22.20
C LYS A 406 8.53 -5.03 22.45
N GLU A 407 7.55 -5.10 23.36
CA GLU A 407 6.77 -3.94 23.79
C GLU A 407 7.67 -2.98 24.59
N PRO A 408 7.44 -1.65 24.51
CA PRO A 408 8.05 -0.69 25.43
C PRO A 408 7.64 -0.96 26.88
N ALA A 409 8.56 -0.77 27.84
CA ALA A 409 8.31 -1.03 29.26
C ALA A 409 7.12 -0.23 29.83
N TRP A 410 6.92 1.02 29.37
CA TRP A 410 5.84 1.89 29.86
C TRP A 410 4.44 1.33 29.60
N THR A 411 4.27 0.48 28.58
CA THR A 411 2.95 -0.10 28.25
C THR A 411 2.40 -1.00 29.35
N GLU A 412 3.27 -1.67 30.10
CA GLU A 412 2.91 -2.53 31.24
C GLU A 412 2.48 -1.69 32.46
N GLU A 413 3.07 -0.50 32.61
CA GLU A 413 2.83 0.40 33.75
C GLU A 413 1.46 1.10 33.69
N VAL A 414 0.85 1.20 32.50
CA VAL A 414 -0.47 1.83 32.32
C VAL A 414 -1.56 0.96 32.97
N PRO A 415 -2.34 1.47 33.94
CA PRO A 415 -3.39 0.67 34.57
C PRO A 415 -4.58 0.42 33.62
N PRO A 416 -5.37 -0.64 33.84
CA PRO A 416 -6.67 -0.79 33.19
C PRO A 416 -7.61 0.37 33.55
N LEU A 417 -8.53 0.69 32.64
CA LEU A 417 -9.52 1.73 32.88
C LEU A 417 -10.50 1.33 33.99
N PRO A 418 -10.91 2.27 34.87
CA PRO A 418 -11.89 1.99 35.92
C PRO A 418 -13.26 1.67 35.33
N ASP A 419 -13.65 2.40 34.28
CA ASP A 419 -14.87 2.17 33.51
C ASP A 419 -14.52 1.54 32.16
N MET A 420 -15.31 0.56 31.74
CA MET A 420 -15.07 -0.12 30.46
C MET A 420 -15.26 0.85 29.30
N LEU A 421 -14.24 0.97 28.45
CA LEU A 421 -14.35 1.68 27.18
C LEU A 421 -14.79 0.69 26.09
N HIS A 422 -15.87 0.99 25.38
CA HIS A 422 -16.32 0.21 24.23
C HIS A 422 -15.98 0.92 22.93
N ILE A 423 -15.18 0.27 22.07
CA ILE A 423 -14.82 0.75 20.73
C ILE A 423 -15.61 -0.08 19.70
N PRO A 424 -16.68 0.47 19.10
CA PRO A 424 -17.48 -0.26 18.12
C PRO A 424 -16.69 -0.49 16.82
N HIS A 425 -17.10 -1.49 16.03
CA HIS A 425 -16.58 -1.73 14.69
C HIS A 425 -17.63 -1.44 13.61
N SER A 426 -17.18 -1.20 12.38
CA SER A 426 -18.05 -0.99 11.21
C SER A 426 -17.98 -2.14 10.19
N GLN A 427 -17.54 -3.34 10.61
CA GLN A 427 -17.57 -4.53 9.75
C GLN A 427 -19.01 -4.86 9.32
N PRO A 428 -19.30 -4.94 8.00
CA PRO A 428 -20.62 -5.31 7.52
C PRO A 428 -20.99 -6.72 7.94
N HIS A 429 -22.25 -6.94 8.32
CA HIS A 429 -22.79 -8.27 8.66
C HIS A 429 -22.12 -8.97 9.87
N THR A 430 -21.34 -8.25 10.67
CA THR A 430 -20.77 -8.73 11.94
C THR A 430 -21.51 -8.06 13.11
N GLU A 431 -21.92 -8.84 14.11
CA GLU A 431 -22.54 -8.31 15.33
C GLU A 431 -21.50 -7.58 16.21
N GLN A 432 -21.92 -6.54 16.93
CA GLN A 432 -21.04 -5.88 17.89
C GLN A 432 -20.72 -6.80 19.07
N LEU A 433 -19.51 -6.67 19.61
CA LEU A 433 -19.09 -7.45 20.77
C LEU A 433 -19.96 -7.15 21.99
N ALA A 434 -20.39 -8.21 22.68
CA ALA A 434 -21.25 -8.08 23.86
C ALA A 434 -20.46 -8.04 25.18
N SER A 435 -19.25 -8.61 25.23
CA SER A 435 -18.45 -8.72 26.46
C SER A 435 -16.96 -8.89 26.19
N LEU A 436 -16.14 -8.62 27.19
CA LEU A 436 -14.69 -8.87 27.12
C LEU A 436 -14.32 -10.36 26.99
N ASP A 437 -15.26 -11.27 27.28
CA ASP A 437 -15.05 -12.72 27.15
C ASP A 437 -15.40 -13.26 25.76
N ASP A 438 -15.82 -12.38 24.86
CA ASP A 438 -16.02 -12.71 23.46
C ASP A 438 -14.70 -13.19 22.81
N PRO A 439 -14.71 -14.30 22.03
CA PRO A 439 -13.51 -14.81 21.37
C PRO A 439 -12.89 -13.83 20.37
N ASP A 440 -13.67 -12.90 19.82
CA ASP A 440 -13.20 -11.89 18.86
C ASP A 440 -12.72 -10.60 19.54
N ALA A 441 -12.88 -10.50 20.88
CA ALA A 441 -12.32 -9.40 21.66
C ALA A 441 -10.79 -9.48 21.72
N ASP A 442 -10.13 -8.36 21.43
CA ASP A 442 -8.69 -8.32 21.36
C ASP A 442 -8.02 -8.45 22.75
N PRO A 443 -7.00 -9.31 22.89
CA PRO A 443 -6.36 -9.56 24.19
C PRO A 443 -5.58 -8.35 24.74
N HIS A 444 -5.03 -7.47 23.89
CA HIS A 444 -4.30 -6.29 24.34
C HIS A 444 -5.26 -5.23 24.89
N PHE A 445 -6.39 -5.01 24.19
CA PHE A 445 -7.45 -4.12 24.68
C PHE A 445 -8.14 -4.67 25.93
N LYS A 446 -8.42 -5.99 25.97
CA LYS A 446 -9.03 -6.65 27.14
C LYS A 446 -8.23 -6.42 28.42
N LYS A 447 -6.91 -6.50 28.38
CA LYS A 447 -6.02 -6.26 29.54
C LYS A 447 -6.17 -4.87 30.14
N LYS A 448 -6.64 -3.88 29.36
CA LYS A 448 -6.83 -2.49 29.80
C LYS A 448 -8.30 -2.13 30.06
N ASN A 449 -9.19 -3.13 30.16
CA ASN A 449 -10.63 -2.95 30.31
C ASN A 449 -11.27 -2.21 29.12
N ILE A 450 -10.79 -2.51 27.90
CA ILE A 450 -11.30 -1.96 26.65
C ILE A 450 -11.92 -3.09 25.82
N LEU A 451 -13.19 -2.94 25.45
CA LEU A 451 -13.92 -3.86 24.58
C LEU A 451 -13.77 -3.38 23.13
N ALA A 452 -12.96 -4.10 22.35
CA ALA A 452 -12.71 -3.82 20.94
C ALA A 452 -12.46 -5.12 20.18
N ILE A 453 -12.93 -5.19 18.93
CA ILE A 453 -12.57 -6.30 18.03
C ILE A 453 -11.10 -6.22 17.68
N ARG A 454 -10.46 -7.38 17.47
CA ARG A 454 -9.07 -7.43 17.00
C ARG A 454 -8.88 -6.59 15.73
N PRO A 455 -8.03 -5.54 15.77
CA PRO A 455 -7.73 -4.76 14.57
C PRO A 455 -7.02 -5.61 13.51
N HIS A 456 -7.16 -5.23 12.24
CA HIS A 456 -6.42 -5.89 11.17
C HIS A 456 -4.93 -5.54 11.23
N ILE A 457 -4.13 -6.47 11.77
CA ILE A 457 -2.69 -6.29 11.98
C ILE A 457 -1.82 -6.89 10.86
N HIS A 458 -2.41 -7.46 9.81
CA HIS A 458 -1.67 -8.07 8.70
C HIS A 458 -1.43 -7.07 7.55
N PHE A 459 -0.35 -7.29 6.80
CA PHE A 459 0.22 -6.52 5.68
C PHE A 459 1.26 -7.43 5.02
N ILE A 460 1.44 -7.33 3.70
CA ILE A 460 2.34 -8.20 2.93
C ILE A 460 3.71 -7.55 2.82
#